data_AF-A0A1J3JUT4-F1
#
_entry.id   AF-A0A1J3JUT4-F1
#
_cell.length_a   1.000
_cell.length_b   1.000
_cell.length_c   1.000
_cell.angle_alpha   90.00
_cell.angle_beta   90.00
_cell.angle_gamma   90.00
#
_symmetry.space_group_name_H-M   'P 1'
#
loop_
_entity.id
_entity.type
_entity.pdbx_description
1 polymer ?
#
loop_
_entity_poly.entity_id
_entity_poly.type
_entity_poly.pdbx_seq_one_letter_code
_entity_poly.pdbx_strand_id
1 'polypeptide(L)' 'FCELAGCIYRVAKEIFEGGYSTSNLYFHLLVELRVMLRKELMSADNDYFLCKVKEILERFDKYWNDMFLVLATASVLDPR' A
#
# COMPACT_ATOMS: atom_id res chain seq x y z
N PHE A 1 13.47 -7.17 3.58
CA PHE A 1 13.90 -5.76 3.35
C PHE A 1 13.99 -5.36 1.88
N CYS A 2 14.82 -6.00 1.03
CA CYS A 2 14.90 -5.64 -0.40
C CYS A 2 13.58 -5.81 -1.15
N GLU A 3 12.79 -6.83 -0.81
CA GLU A 3 11.47 -7.04 -1.42
C GLU A 3 10.43 -5.99 -0.98
N LEU A 4 10.33 -5.70 0.32
CA LEU A 4 9.43 -4.66 0.83
C LEU A 4 9.77 -3.28 0.27
N ALA A 5 11.05 -2.89 0.29
CA ALA A 5 11.51 -1.62 -0.28
C ALA A 5 11.27 -1.56 -1.79
N GLY A 6 11.48 -2.68 -2.50
CA GLY A 6 11.16 -2.81 -3.92
C GLY A 6 9.67 -2.69 -4.21
N CYS A 7 8.80 -3.26 -3.38
CA CYS A 7 7.36 -3.12 -3.51
C CYS A 7 6.90 -1.69 -3.25
N ILE A 8 7.41 -1.04 -2.19
CA ILE A 8 7.11 0.37 -1.90
C ILE A 8 7.55 1.25 -3.08
N TYR A 9 8.75 1.02 -3.60
CA TYR A 9 9.27 1.78 -4.75
C TYR A 9 8.41 1.57 -5.99
N ARG A 10 8.04 0.32 -6.31
CA ARG A 10 7.15 0.00 -7.44
C ARG A 10 5.81 0.72 -7.30
N VAL A 11 5.14 0.57 -6.16
CA VAL A 11 3.84 1.19 -5.91
C VAL A 11 3.94 2.72 -5.97
N ALA A 12 4.97 3.31 -5.37
CA ALA A 12 5.21 4.74 -5.44
C ALA A 12 5.43 5.21 -6.88
N LYS A 13 6.23 4.49 -7.66
CA LYS A 13 6.48 4.81 -9.06
C LYS A 13 5.20 4.77 -9.89
N GLU A 14 4.39 3.73 -9.76
CA GLU A 14 3.12 3.59 -10.49
C GLU A 14 2.10 4.69 -10.10
N ILE A 15 2.13 5.13 -8.84
CA ILE A 15 1.27 6.22 -8.35
C ILE A 15 1.74 7.58 -8.86
N PHE A 16 3.04 7.90 -8.70
CA PHE A 16 3.54 9.26 -8.90
C PHE A 16 4.05 9.53 -10.32
N GLU A 17 4.55 8.51 -11.03
CA GLU A 17 5.11 8.63 -12.39
C GLU A 17 4.21 8.00 -13.46
N GLY A 18 3.26 7.14 -13.08
CA GLY A 18 2.51 6.25 -13.98
C GLY A 18 1.48 6.90 -14.92
N GLY A 19 1.36 8.23 -14.97
CA GLY A 19 0.55 8.95 -15.96
C GLY A 19 -0.90 8.41 -16.10
N TYR A 20 -1.79 8.87 -15.22
CA TYR A 20 -3.22 8.48 -15.18
C TYR A 20 -3.46 6.99 -14.92
N SER A 21 -2.92 6.49 -13.82
CA SER A 21 -3.46 5.30 -13.17
C SER A 21 -4.88 5.60 -12.70
N THR A 22 -5.75 4.61 -12.80
CA THR A 22 -7.17 4.84 -12.58
C THR A 22 -7.61 4.25 -11.27
N SER A 23 -8.78 4.64 -10.79
CA SER A 23 -9.17 4.37 -9.40
C SER A 23 -9.06 2.89 -9.06
N ASN A 24 -9.40 2.01 -10.02
CA ASN A 24 -9.20 0.56 -9.89
C ASN A 24 -7.73 0.14 -9.69
N LEU A 25 -6.82 0.60 -10.56
CA LEU A 25 -5.39 0.30 -10.45
C LEU A 25 -4.78 0.87 -9.16
N TYR A 26 -5.14 2.11 -8.82
CA TYR A 26 -4.74 2.76 -7.56
C TYR A 26 -5.13 1.95 -6.34
N PHE A 27 -6.40 1.53 -6.28
CA PHE A 27 -6.91 0.76 -5.17
C PHE A 27 -6.18 -0.58 -5.04
N HIS A 28 -5.99 -1.30 -6.14
CA HIS A 28 -5.27 -2.58 -6.13
C HIS A 28 -3.83 -2.46 -5.64
N LEU A 29 -3.07 -1.47 -6.13
CA LEU A 29 -1.68 -1.24 -5.71
C LEU A 29 -1.56 -0.92 -4.21
N LEU A 30 -2.49 -0.12 -3.68
CA LEU A 30 -2.51 0.22 -2.26
C LEU A 30 -2.95 -0.94 -1.38
N VAL A 31 -3.91 -1.77 -1.82
CA VAL A 31 -4.26 -3.03 -1.14
C VAL A 31 -3.04 -3.96 -1.10
N GLU A 32 -2.36 -4.14 -2.23
CA GLU A 32 -1.17 -5.00 -2.32
C GLU A 32 -0.07 -4.54 -1.36
N LEU A 33 0.23 -3.24 -1.35
CA LEU A 33 1.20 -2.65 -0.43
C LEU A 33 0.83 -2.91 1.04
N ARG A 34 -0.44 -2.73 1.40
CA ARG A 34 -0.94 -2.96 2.76
C ARG A 34 -0.81 -4.43 3.17
N VAL A 35 -1.13 -5.36 2.26
CA VAL A 35 -0.99 -6.80 2.52
C VAL A 35 0.47 -7.18 2.72
N MET A 36 1.38 -6.64 1.90
CA MET A 36 2.81 -6.90 2.05
C MET A 36 3.38 -6.34 3.36
N LEU A 37 3.01 -5.10 3.74
CA LEU A 37 3.41 -4.52 5.03
C LEU A 37 2.95 -5.38 6.23
N ARG A 38 1.72 -5.89 6.18
CA ARG A 38 1.19 -6.79 7.20
C ARG A 38 1.89 -8.14 7.23
N LYS A 39 2.21 -8.69 6.06
CA LYS A 39 2.96 -9.96 5.96
C LYS A 39 4.36 -9.82 6.56
N GLU A 40 5.07 -8.75 6.23
CA GLU A 40 6.40 -8.46 6.77
C GLU A 40 6.38 -8.21 8.28
N LEU A 41 5.34 -7.55 8.80
CA LEU A 41 5.14 -7.40 10.25
C LEU A 41 4.96 -8.74 10.96
N MET A 42 4.34 -9.73 10.31
CA MET A 42 4.11 -11.06 10.88
C MET A 42 5.31 -12.01 10.72
N SER A 43 6.21 -11.76 9.76
CA SER A 43 7.34 -12.63 9.45
C SER A 43 8.69 -12.14 9.95
N ALA A 44 8.79 -10.92 10.48
CA ALA A 44 10.07 -10.34 10.92
C ALA A 44 10.42 -10.76 12.36
N ASP A 45 11.60 -11.35 12.54
CA ASP A 45 12.11 -11.77 13.86
C ASP A 45 12.92 -10.69 14.61
N ASN A 46 13.15 -9.53 13.99
CA ASN A 46 13.98 -8.47 14.55
C ASN A 46 13.12 -7.29 15.02
N ASP A 47 13.16 -7.01 16.32
CA ASP A 47 12.41 -5.95 17.00
C ASP A 47 12.62 -4.56 16.40
N TYR A 48 13.84 -4.23 15.97
CA TYR A 48 14.11 -2.95 15.32
C TYR A 48 13.33 -2.83 14.01
N PHE A 49 13.30 -3.91 13.23
CA PHE A 49 12.57 -3.95 11.96
C PHE A 49 11.06 -3.96 12.15
N LEU A 50 10.57 -4.71 13.14
CA LEU A 50 9.15 -4.70 13.52
C LEU A 50 8.69 -3.28 13.88
N CYS A 51 9.47 -2.56 14.69
CA CYS A 51 9.17 -1.17 15.04
C CYS A 51 9.05 -0.26 13.80
N LYS A 52 9.97 -0.37 12.84
CA LYS A 52 9.94 0.45 11.62
C LYS A 52 8.77 0.10 10.70
N VAL A 53 8.50 -1.19 10.48
CA VAL A 53 7.36 -1.63 9.64
C VAL A 53 6.04 -1.22 10.29
N LYS A 54 5.93 -1.32 11.62
CA LYS A 54 4.77 -0.88 12.37
C LYS A 54 4.53 0.63 12.24
N GLU A 55 5.56 1.45 12.37
CA GLU A 55 5.46 2.91 12.18
C GLU A 55 4.96 3.27 10.77
N ILE A 56 5.46 2.58 9.74
CA ILE A 56 5.02 2.78 8.35
C ILE A 56 3.56 2.34 8.18
N LEU A 57 3.19 1.19 8.74
CA LEU A 57 1.83 0.66 8.65
C LEU A 57 0.81 1.55 9.38
N GLU A 58 1.16 2.08 10.56
CA GLU A 58 0.29 3.02 11.30
C GLU A 58 0.06 4.32 10.52
N ARG A 59 1.12 4.87 9.92
CA ARG A 59 1.00 6.06 9.06
C ARG A 59 0.18 5.76 7.81
N PHE A 60 0.34 4.59 7.22
CA PHE A 60 -0.45 4.16 6.06
C PHE A 60 -1.92 3.99 6.44
N ASP A 61 -2.22 3.25 7.53
CA ASP A 61 -3.57 2.96 7.99
C ASP A 61 -4.34 4.24 8.35
N LYS A 62 -3.66 5.28 8.84
CA LYS A 62 -4.24 6.60 9.07
C LYS A 62 -4.93 7.17 7.82
N TYR A 63 -4.26 7.15 6.67
CA TYR A 63 -4.84 7.66 5.42
C TYR A 63 -5.76 6.64 4.75
N TRP A 64 -5.42 5.36 4.88
CA TRP A 64 -6.22 4.26 4.32
C TRP A 64 -7.65 4.26 4.87
N ASN A 65 -7.85 4.49 6.16
CA ASN A 65 -9.19 4.43 6.77
C ASN A 65 -10.16 5.46 6.17
N ASP A 66 -9.67 6.65 5.80
CA ASP A 66 -10.50 7.69 5.19
C ASP A 66 -10.69 7.46 3.68
N MET A 67 -9.66 6.94 3.02
CA MET A 67 -9.60 6.84 1.56
C MET A 67 -10.17 5.51 1.02
N PHE A 68 -10.14 4.43 1.82
CA PHE A 68 -10.47 3.08 1.40
C PHE A 68 -11.85 2.98 0.75
N LEU A 69 -12.87 3.52 1.41
CA LEU A 69 -14.25 3.41 0.93
C LEU A 69 -14.43 4.17 -0.40
N VAL A 70 -13.84 5.36 -0.49
CA VAL A 70 -13.90 6.21 -1.69
C VAL A 70 -13.21 5.53 -2.86
N LEU A 71 -12.00 4.99 -2.66
CA LEU A 71 -11.28 4.28 -3.70
C LEU A 71 -11.94 2.96 -4.08
N ALA A 72 -12.45 2.19 -3.12
CA ALA A 72 -13.15 0.94 -3.40
C ALA A 72 -14.39 1.20 -4.26
N THR A 73 -15.18 2.22 -3.90
CA THR A 73 -16.36 2.62 -4.66
C THR A 73 -15.98 3.12 -6.05
N ALA A 74 -14.97 3.99 -6.15
CA ALA A 74 -14.48 4.48 -7.43
C ALA A 74 -13.90 3.37 -8.31
N SER A 75 -13.34 2.31 -7.72
CA SER A 75 -12.83 1.13 -8.43
C SER A 75 -13.95 0.28 -9.00
N VAL A 76 -15.03 0.08 -8.24
CA VAL A 76 -16.22 -0.66 -8.70
C VAL A 76 -16.97 0.11 -9.80
N LEU A 77 -16.96 1.44 -9.72
CA LEU A 77 -17.56 2.32 -10.72
C LEU A 77 -16.65 2.61 -11.92
N ASP A 78 -15.38 2.19 -11.89
CA ASP A 78 -14.47 2.31 -13.03
C ASP A 78 -14.98 1.38 -14.15
N PRO A 79 -15.41 1.90 -15.31
CA PRO A 79 -16.10 1.11 -16.33
C PRO A 79 -15.19 0.19 -17.15
N ARG A 80 -13.89 0.17 -16.85
CA ARG A 80 -12.91 -0.68 -17.54
C ARG A 80 -12.94 -2.13 -17.07
#